data_AF-A0A535DBJ7-F1
#
_entry.id   AF-A0A535DBJ7-F1
#
_cell.length_a   1.000
_cell.length_b   1.000
_cell.length_c   1.000
_cell.angle_alpha   90.00
_cell.angle_beta   90.00
_cell.angle_gamma   90.00
#
_symmetry.space_group_name_H-M   'P 1'
#
loop_
_entity.id
_entity.type
_entity.pdbx_description
1 polymer ?
#
loop_
_entity_poly.entity_id
_entity_poly.type
_entity_poly.pdbx_seq_one_letter_code
_entity_poly.pdbx_strand_id
1 'polypeptide(L)'
;MTLLMRAIVRASDADRVRAADLVAVRAERVAALASPRPAPPRPTEQELREHDAITRTVHEAAPSLPSRFGDVFADERALAAALREREEALAAQLARVGERVELTVTMRWLQARPHPTSSDQASGRAYLTARAVRERERQQAEQLVARFVEQLPCERAFTRQRSCPRDGIAAIVAILSTRDEVSTMRQHISSFAERSTEIVMDVGGPLPPFSFVE
;
A
#
# COMPACT_ATOMS: atom_id res chain seq x y z
N MET A 1 7.62 -2.86 -28.54
CA MET A 1 6.50 -3.30 -27.66
C MET A 1 6.95 -3.00 -26.25
N THR A 2 6.21 -2.17 -25.52
CA THR A 2 6.59 -1.80 -24.15
C THR A 2 6.13 -2.86 -23.16
N LEU A 3 6.68 -2.84 -21.95
CA LEU A 3 6.32 -3.76 -20.88
C LEU A 3 5.74 -2.98 -19.71
N LEU A 4 4.48 -3.28 -19.35
CA LEU A 4 3.87 -2.78 -18.12
C LEU A 4 4.16 -3.78 -17.01
N MET A 5 5.01 -3.41 -16.06
CA MET A 5 5.34 -4.24 -14.92
C MET A 5 4.10 -4.46 -14.05
N ARG A 6 3.87 -5.70 -13.59
CA ARG A 6 2.74 -6.08 -12.73
C ARG A 6 3.19 -6.44 -11.31
N ALA A 7 4.25 -7.24 -11.22
CA ALA A 7 4.79 -7.67 -9.94
C ALA A 7 6.22 -8.21 -10.11
N ILE A 8 6.95 -8.29 -9.00
CA ILE A 8 8.24 -8.96 -8.90
C ILE A 8 8.07 -10.16 -7.97
N VAL A 9 8.61 -11.31 -8.38
CA VAL A 9 8.57 -12.58 -7.64
C VAL A 9 9.97 -13.17 -7.52
N ARG A 10 10.12 -14.29 -6.80
CA ARG A 10 11.39 -15.02 -6.82
C ARG A 10 11.62 -15.59 -8.21
N ALA A 11 12.86 -15.65 -8.66
CA ALA A 11 13.20 -16.24 -9.94
C ALA A 11 12.68 -17.70 -10.03
N SER A 12 12.78 -18.48 -8.96
CA SER A 12 12.26 -19.85 -8.89
C SER A 12 10.75 -19.96 -9.05
N ASP A 13 9.99 -18.93 -8.69
CA ASP A 13 8.53 -18.94 -8.73
C ASP A 13 7.98 -18.51 -10.10
N ALA A 14 8.79 -17.82 -10.92
CA ALA A 14 8.30 -17.10 -12.09
C ALA A 14 7.55 -17.97 -13.10
N ASP A 15 7.98 -19.19 -13.40
CA ASP A 15 7.25 -20.05 -14.36
C ASP A 15 5.93 -20.59 -13.79
N ARG A 16 5.86 -20.77 -12.47
CA ARG A 16 4.66 -21.25 -11.77
C ARG A 16 3.57 -20.18 -11.73
N VAL A 17 3.95 -18.92 -11.59
CA VAL A 17 3.00 -17.80 -11.43
C VAL A 17 2.71 -17.04 -12.72
N ARG A 18 3.49 -17.26 -13.77
CA ARG A 18 3.32 -16.55 -15.05
C ARG A 18 2.04 -17.02 -15.74
N ALA A 19 1.05 -16.14 -15.81
CA ALA A 19 -0.10 -16.33 -16.69
C ALA A 19 0.33 -16.30 -18.16
N ALA A 20 -0.47 -16.90 -19.06
CA ALA A 20 -0.10 -17.10 -20.46
C ALA A 20 0.21 -15.80 -21.23
N ASP A 21 -0.36 -14.68 -20.80
CA ASP A 21 -0.22 -13.34 -21.37
C ASP A 21 0.88 -12.49 -20.72
N LEU A 22 1.57 -13.01 -19.70
CA LEU A 22 2.67 -12.33 -19.03
C LEU A 22 4.03 -12.80 -19.57
N VAL A 23 4.93 -11.83 -19.71
CA VAL A 23 6.35 -12.08 -19.94
C VAL A 23 7.06 -12.06 -18.59
N ALA A 24 7.99 -13.00 -18.39
CA ALA A 24 8.85 -13.05 -17.21
C ALA A 24 10.27 -12.63 -17.59
N VAL A 25 10.73 -11.50 -17.06
CA VAL A 25 12.11 -11.02 -17.21
C VAL A 25 12.88 -11.36 -15.94
N ARG A 26 13.95 -12.13 -16.09
CA ARG A 26 14.66 -12.75 -14.96
C ARG A 26 15.98 -12.04 -14.66
N ALA A 27 16.27 -11.90 -13.37
CA ALA A 27 17.61 -11.76 -12.83
C ALA A 27 18.00 -13.08 -12.14
N GLU A 28 19.01 -13.06 -11.27
CA GLU A 28 19.49 -14.25 -10.57
C GLU A 28 18.51 -14.76 -9.51
N ARG A 29 18.03 -13.87 -8.64
CA ARG A 29 17.23 -14.14 -7.44
C ARG A 29 15.76 -13.76 -7.63
N VAL A 30 15.48 -12.79 -8.48
CA VAL A 30 14.14 -12.22 -8.70
C VAL A 30 13.76 -12.25 -10.18
N ALA A 31 12.46 -12.17 -10.44
CA ALA A 31 11.92 -12.01 -11.78
C ALA A 31 10.77 -10.99 -11.78
N ALA A 32 10.74 -10.12 -12.78
CA ALA A 32 9.63 -9.22 -13.04
C ALA A 32 8.63 -9.89 -13.99
N LEU A 33 7.34 -9.86 -13.63
CA LEU A 33 6.24 -10.23 -14.51
C LEU A 33 5.65 -8.95 -15.10
N ALA A 34 5.53 -8.92 -16.43
CA ALA A 34 5.04 -7.76 -17.14
C ALA A 34 4.06 -8.15 -18.26
N SER A 35 3.06 -7.30 -18.48
CA SER A 35 2.17 -7.42 -19.64
C SER A 35 2.78 -6.67 -20.82
N PRO A 36 3.01 -7.32 -21.98
CA PRO A 36 3.36 -6.62 -23.21
C PRO A 36 2.26 -5.68 -23.65
N ARG A 37 2.59 -4.43 -23.99
CA ARG A 37 1.65 -3.43 -24.48
C ARG A 37 2.18 -2.76 -25.75
N PRO A 38 1.31 -2.46 -26.72
CA PRO A 38 1.72 -1.72 -27.92
C PRO A 38 2.07 -0.27 -27.62
N ALA A 39 1.48 0.32 -26.59
CA ALA A 39 1.74 1.67 -26.10
C ALA A 39 1.56 1.72 -24.56
N PRO A 40 2.12 2.74 -23.88
CA PRO A 40 1.88 2.95 -22.45
C PRO A 40 0.39 3.04 -22.12
N PRO A 41 -0.09 2.39 -21.05
CA PRO A 41 -1.50 2.37 -20.72
C PRO A 41 -1.97 3.75 -20.26
N ARG A 42 -3.23 4.09 -20.56
CA ARG A 42 -3.89 5.26 -19.95
C ARG A 42 -4.49 4.83 -18.60
N PRO A 43 -4.52 5.70 -17.58
CA PRO A 43 -5.09 5.39 -16.27
C PRO A 43 -6.62 5.42 -16.30
N THR A 44 -7.23 4.57 -17.12
CA THR A 44 -8.68 4.35 -17.10
C THR A 44 -9.03 3.41 -15.95
N GLU A 45 -10.27 3.48 -15.47
CA GLU A 45 -10.74 2.59 -14.40
C GLU A 45 -10.61 1.11 -14.78
N GLN A 46 -10.87 0.77 -16.05
CA GLN A 46 -10.71 -0.58 -16.56
C GLN A 46 -9.26 -1.06 -16.48
N GLU A 47 -8.28 -0.25 -16.93
CA GLU A 47 -6.86 -0.60 -16.90
C GLU A 47 -6.34 -0.76 -15.46
N LEU A 48 -6.81 0.09 -14.54
CA LEU A 48 -6.47 0.01 -13.12
C LEU A 48 -7.01 -1.28 -12.48
N ARG A 49 -8.26 -1.64 -12.78
CA ARG A 49 -8.86 -2.89 -12.29
C ARG A 49 -8.18 -4.13 -12.87
N GLU A 50 -7.84 -4.11 -14.15
CA GLU A 50 -7.09 -5.20 -14.79
C GLU A 50 -5.71 -5.37 -14.14
N HIS A 51 -5.01 -4.27 -13.87
CA HIS A 51 -3.73 -4.30 -13.17
C HIS A 51 -3.83 -4.89 -11.77
N ASP A 52 -4.81 -4.45 -10.98
CA ASP A 52 -5.04 -4.96 -9.63
C ASP A 52 -5.37 -6.47 -9.68
N ALA A 53 -6.26 -6.89 -10.59
CA ALA A 53 -6.65 -8.29 -10.73
C ALA A 53 -5.46 -9.21 -11.07
N ILE A 54 -4.62 -8.82 -12.03
CA ILE A 54 -3.41 -9.58 -12.38
C ILE A 54 -2.45 -9.64 -11.20
N THR A 55 -2.21 -8.51 -10.54
CA THR A 55 -1.28 -8.41 -9.41
C THR A 55 -1.74 -9.29 -8.24
N ARG A 56 -3.05 -9.32 -7.95
CA ARG A 56 -3.65 -10.22 -6.96
C ARG A 56 -3.45 -11.69 -7.33
N THR A 57 -3.74 -12.06 -8.57
CA THR A 57 -3.59 -13.43 -9.06
C THR A 57 -2.16 -13.92 -8.87
N VAL A 58 -1.17 -13.09 -9.23
CA VAL A 58 0.25 -13.41 -9.00
C VAL A 58 0.54 -13.61 -7.51
N HIS A 59 0.06 -12.71 -6.65
CA HIS A 59 0.29 -12.76 -5.21
C HIS A 59 -0.41 -13.93 -4.49
N GLU A 60 -1.55 -14.38 -5.03
CA GLU A 60 -2.23 -15.59 -4.56
C GLU A 60 -1.43 -16.86 -4.87
N ALA A 61 -0.70 -16.86 -5.99
CA ALA A 61 0.10 -18.01 -6.40
C ALA A 61 1.49 -18.06 -5.71
N ALA A 62 2.12 -16.91 -5.44
CA ALA A 62 3.39 -16.83 -4.72
C ALA A 62 3.62 -15.45 -4.06
N PRO A 63 4.53 -15.37 -3.06
CA PRO A 63 5.08 -14.10 -2.59
C PRO A 63 5.47 -13.19 -3.74
N SER A 64 4.99 -11.94 -3.68
CA SER A 64 5.25 -10.96 -4.71
C SER A 64 5.36 -9.54 -4.16
N LEU A 65 6.17 -8.73 -4.83
CA LEU A 65 6.21 -7.29 -4.66
C LEU A 65 5.36 -6.67 -5.79
N PRO A 66 4.17 -6.16 -5.49
CA PRO A 66 3.31 -5.57 -6.51
C PRO A 66 3.93 -4.27 -7.05
N SER A 67 3.84 -4.06 -8.37
CA SER A 67 4.28 -2.80 -8.99
C SER A 67 3.19 -1.74 -8.93
N ARG A 68 3.58 -0.47 -9.07
CA ARG A 68 2.61 0.61 -9.22
C ARG A 68 2.10 0.61 -10.67
N PHE A 69 0.83 0.95 -10.84
CA PHE A 69 0.29 1.15 -12.17
C PHE A 69 1.06 2.26 -12.89
N GLY A 70 1.47 2.00 -14.13
CA GLY A 70 2.25 2.93 -14.94
C GLY A 70 3.77 2.70 -14.92
N ASP A 71 4.26 1.70 -14.16
CA ASP A 71 5.66 1.27 -14.24
C ASP A 71 5.92 0.57 -15.60
N VAL A 72 6.30 1.37 -16.60
CA VAL A 72 6.47 0.94 -18.00
C VAL A 72 7.94 0.98 -18.43
N PHE A 73 8.37 -0.06 -19.12
CA PHE A 73 9.70 -0.20 -19.70
C PHE A 73 9.63 -0.27 -21.22
N ALA A 74 10.68 0.24 -21.87
CA ALA A 74 10.76 0.28 -23.34
C ALA A 74 10.75 -1.12 -23.97
N ASP A 75 11.47 -2.06 -23.33
CA ASP A 75 11.60 -3.46 -23.75
C ASP A 75 12.10 -4.34 -22.57
N GLU A 76 12.30 -5.63 -22.83
CA GLU A 76 12.82 -6.60 -21.85
C GLU A 76 14.24 -6.26 -21.37
N ARG A 77 15.08 -5.65 -22.21
CA ARG A 77 16.46 -5.31 -21.86
C ARG A 77 16.50 -4.18 -20.83
N ALA A 78 15.67 -3.15 -21.02
CA ALA A 78 15.50 -2.05 -20.08
C ALA A 78 14.97 -2.55 -18.72
N LEU A 79 13.98 -3.44 -18.74
CA LEU A 79 13.45 -4.06 -17.52
C LEU A 79 14.52 -4.93 -16.82
N ALA A 80 15.26 -5.76 -17.56
CA ALA A 80 16.33 -6.59 -17.01
C ALA A 80 17.47 -5.76 -16.41
N ALA A 81 17.82 -4.62 -17.01
CA ALA A 81 18.81 -3.69 -16.46
C ALA A 81 18.33 -3.10 -15.13
N ALA A 82 17.11 -2.56 -15.08
CA ALA A 82 16.53 -2.00 -13.86
C ALA A 82 16.36 -3.06 -12.74
N LEU A 83 16.01 -4.29 -13.11
CA LEU A 83 15.88 -5.39 -12.16
C LEU A 83 17.22 -5.77 -11.52
N ARG A 84 18.29 -5.85 -12.32
CA ARG A 84 19.65 -6.19 -11.84
C ARG A 84 20.23 -5.10 -10.95
N GLU A 85 20.01 -3.82 -11.30
CA GLU A 85 20.49 -2.69 -10.50
C GLU A 85 19.98 -2.73 -9.04
N ARG A 86 18.76 -3.24 -8.84
CA ARG A 86 18.08 -3.26 -7.53
C ARG A 86 17.89 -4.67 -6.96
N GLU A 87 18.54 -5.67 -7.54
CA GLU A 87 18.24 -7.08 -7.28
C GLU A 87 18.35 -7.47 -5.80
N GLU A 88 19.45 -7.11 -5.14
CA GLU A 88 19.66 -7.45 -3.73
C GLU A 88 18.57 -6.82 -2.84
N ALA A 89 18.26 -5.55 -3.07
CA ALA A 89 17.24 -4.83 -2.32
C ALA A 89 15.84 -5.44 -2.54
N LEU A 90 15.49 -5.76 -3.79
CA LEU A 90 14.22 -6.40 -4.15
C LEU A 90 14.11 -7.80 -3.54
N ALA A 91 15.18 -8.61 -3.57
CA ALA A 91 15.19 -9.93 -2.97
C ALA A 91 15.02 -9.86 -1.44
N ALA A 92 15.71 -8.93 -0.77
CA ALA A 92 15.57 -8.71 0.67
C ALA A 92 14.15 -8.26 1.03
N GLN A 93 13.57 -7.35 0.26
CA GLN A 93 12.20 -6.88 0.48
C GLN A 93 11.17 -8.00 0.26
N LEU A 94 11.33 -8.81 -0.78
CA LEU A 94 10.47 -9.96 -1.04
C LEU A 94 10.55 -11.00 0.08
N ALA A 95 11.75 -11.25 0.62
CA ALA A 95 11.93 -12.11 1.79
C ALA A 95 11.26 -11.55 3.05
N ARG A 96 11.38 -10.23 3.28
CA ARG A 96 10.77 -9.52 4.41
C ARG A 96 9.24 -9.61 4.39
N VAL A 97 8.63 -9.46 3.22
CA VAL A 97 7.16 -9.53 3.08
C VAL A 97 6.68 -10.98 3.10
N GLY A 98 7.31 -11.85 2.31
CA GLY A 98 6.94 -13.26 2.21
C GLY A 98 5.51 -13.45 1.70
N GLU A 99 4.78 -14.41 2.28
CA GLU A 99 3.39 -14.73 1.93
C GLU A 99 2.35 -13.83 2.63
N ARG A 100 2.81 -12.76 3.29
CA ARG A 100 1.93 -11.85 4.02
C ARG A 100 1.09 -11.03 3.06
N VAL A 101 -0.11 -10.75 3.50
CA VAL A 101 -1.07 -9.86 2.86
C VAL A 101 -1.14 -8.55 3.63
N GLU A 102 -1.53 -7.49 2.92
CA GLU A 102 -1.76 -6.19 3.51
C GLU A 102 -3.24 -6.01 3.86
N LEU A 103 -3.49 -5.55 5.08
CA LEU A 103 -4.75 -4.99 5.52
C LEU A 103 -4.59 -3.47 5.62
N THR A 104 -5.55 -2.74 5.05
CA THR A 104 -5.57 -1.28 5.14
C THR A 104 -6.65 -0.87 6.11
N VAL A 105 -6.29 -0.07 7.11
CA VAL A 105 -7.18 0.44 8.14
C VAL A 105 -7.33 1.94 7.94
N THR A 106 -8.53 2.39 7.58
CA THR A 106 -8.87 3.81 7.46
C THR A 106 -9.57 4.26 8.73
N MET A 107 -8.96 5.18 9.46
CA MET A 107 -9.51 5.79 10.67
C MET A 107 -10.14 7.13 10.33
N ARG A 108 -11.43 7.30 10.59
CA ARG A 108 -12.17 8.54 10.35
C ARG A 108 -12.65 9.14 11.66
N TRP A 109 -12.54 10.45 11.83
CA TRP A 109 -13.08 11.15 12.99
C TRP A 109 -14.61 11.01 13.04
N LEU A 110 -15.16 10.69 14.21
CA LEU A 110 -16.61 10.60 14.42
C LEU A 110 -17.29 11.98 14.28
N GLN A 111 -16.63 13.02 14.80
CA GLN A 111 -17.11 14.39 14.66
C GLN A 111 -16.37 15.07 13.50
N ALA A 112 -17.14 15.72 12.63
CA ALA A 112 -16.59 16.55 11.58
C ALA A 112 -15.70 17.62 12.21
N ARG A 113 -14.43 17.64 11.78
CA ARG A 113 -13.45 18.63 12.24
C ARG A 113 -13.34 19.72 11.17
N PRO A 114 -14.04 20.86 11.34
CA PRO A 114 -14.06 21.91 10.32
C PRO A 114 -12.65 22.44 10.11
N HIS A 115 -12.16 22.27 8.89
CA HIS A 115 -10.90 22.87 8.48
C HIS A 115 -11.18 24.31 8.04
N PRO A 116 -10.46 25.31 8.59
CA PRO A 116 -10.57 26.67 8.11
C PRO A 116 -10.16 26.72 6.64
N THR A 117 -11.09 27.17 5.79
CA THR A 117 -10.88 27.27 4.34
C THR A 117 -9.89 28.39 4.03
N SER A 118 -9.30 28.38 2.83
CA SER A 118 -8.40 29.45 2.39
C SER A 118 -9.09 30.83 2.38
N SER A 119 -10.43 30.88 2.24
CA SER A 119 -11.21 32.12 2.27
C SER A 119 -11.30 32.76 3.66
N ASP A 120 -11.07 32.00 4.74
CA ASP A 120 -11.05 32.52 6.13
C ASP A 120 -9.71 33.18 6.50
N GLN A 121 -8.72 33.16 5.61
CA GLN A 121 -7.35 33.65 5.87
C GLN A 121 -7.18 35.14 5.54
N ALA A 122 -8.18 35.96 5.88
CA ALA A 122 -8.14 37.41 5.67
C ALA A 122 -7.15 38.16 6.60
N SER A 123 -6.55 37.47 7.60
CA SER A 123 -5.57 38.06 8.52
C SER A 123 -4.53 37.05 9.02
N GLY A 124 -3.34 37.55 9.41
CA GLY A 124 -2.28 36.73 10.00
C GLY A 124 -2.70 36.00 11.29
N ARG A 125 -3.62 36.57 12.08
CA ARG A 125 -4.21 35.91 13.27
C ARG A 125 -5.10 34.73 12.89
N ALA A 126 -5.89 34.86 11.83
CA ALA A 126 -6.71 33.76 11.32
C ALA A 126 -5.81 32.61 10.80
N TYR A 127 -4.73 32.94 10.10
CA TYR A 127 -3.73 31.97 9.66
C TYR A 127 -3.07 31.21 10.83
N LEU A 128 -2.61 31.93 11.87
CA LEU A 128 -1.97 31.30 13.03
C LEU A 128 -2.95 30.41 13.81
N THR A 129 -4.19 30.85 13.99
CA THR A 129 -5.25 30.05 14.63
C THR A 129 -5.52 28.77 13.83
N ALA A 130 -5.67 28.89 12.51
CA ALA A 130 -5.87 27.76 11.61
C ALA A 130 -4.71 26.75 11.65
N ARG A 131 -3.48 27.25 11.69
CA ARG A 131 -2.28 26.42 11.82
C ARG A 131 -2.23 25.69 13.17
N ALA A 132 -2.59 26.36 14.26
CA ALA A 132 -2.62 25.75 15.59
C ALA A 132 -3.67 24.63 15.70
N VAL A 133 -4.84 24.80 15.08
CA VAL A 133 -5.87 23.75 15.01
C VAL A 133 -5.35 22.53 14.24
N ARG A 134 -4.80 22.72 13.04
CA ARG A 134 -4.24 21.60 12.24
C ARG A 134 -3.13 20.85 12.96
N GLU A 135 -2.27 21.57 13.66
CA GLU A 135 -1.17 20.96 14.42
C GLU A 135 -1.69 20.12 15.60
N ARG A 136 -2.70 20.59 16.32
CA ARG A 136 -3.36 19.80 17.39
C ARG A 136 -4.03 18.55 16.83
N GLU A 137 -4.71 18.67 15.69
CA GLU A 137 -5.34 17.52 15.03
C GLU A 137 -4.33 16.48 14.58
N ARG A 138 -3.20 16.91 14.01
CA ARG A 138 -2.08 16.04 13.66
C ARG A 138 -1.55 15.29 14.88
N GLN A 139 -1.29 15.99 15.98
CA GLN A 139 -0.81 15.38 17.22
C GLN A 139 -1.82 14.37 17.80
N GLN A 140 -3.11 14.67 17.75
CA GLN A 140 -4.15 13.73 18.17
C GLN A 140 -4.23 12.49 17.28
N ALA A 141 -4.12 12.65 15.96
CA ALA A 141 -4.04 11.53 15.03
C ALA A 141 -2.82 10.65 15.31
N GLU A 142 -1.65 11.25 15.55
CA GLU A 142 -0.42 10.52 15.86
C GLU A 142 -0.54 9.73 17.17
N GLN A 143 -1.11 10.33 18.22
CA GLN A 143 -1.37 9.63 19.49
C GLN A 143 -2.36 8.48 19.30
N LEU A 144 -3.42 8.68 18.51
CA LEU A 144 -4.40 7.64 18.21
C LEU A 144 -3.73 6.45 17.50
N VAL A 145 -2.93 6.71 16.47
CA VAL A 145 -2.24 5.66 15.71
C VAL A 145 -1.22 4.95 16.60
N ALA A 146 -0.48 5.67 17.43
CA ALA A 146 0.47 5.06 18.37
C ALA A 146 -0.24 4.07 19.32
N ARG A 147 -1.34 4.50 19.96
CA ARG A 147 -2.15 3.61 20.82
C ARG A 147 -2.70 2.40 20.08
N PHE A 148 -3.14 2.60 18.85
CA PHE A 148 -3.67 1.51 18.01
C PHE A 148 -2.57 0.50 17.69
N VAL A 149 -1.43 0.96 17.17
CA VAL A 149 -0.30 0.09 16.78
C VAL A 149 0.27 -0.65 17.98
N GLU A 150 0.32 -0.04 19.17
CA GLU A 150 0.77 -0.70 20.40
C GLU A 150 -0.14 -1.85 20.86
N GLN A 151 -1.41 -1.85 20.44
CA GLN A 151 -2.37 -2.90 20.78
C GLN A 151 -2.48 -3.99 19.71
N LEU A 152 -1.82 -3.83 18.57
CA LEU A 152 -1.84 -4.82 17.49
C LEU A 152 -0.95 -6.02 17.85
N PRO A 153 -1.37 -7.25 17.56
CA PRO A 153 -0.57 -8.45 17.78
C PRO A 153 0.46 -8.64 16.65
N CYS A 154 1.21 -7.60 16.30
CA CYS A 154 2.26 -7.67 15.27
C CYS A 154 3.41 -6.71 15.58
N GLU A 155 4.59 -7.01 15.04
CA GLU A 155 5.74 -6.11 15.17
C GLU A 155 5.50 -4.78 14.45
N ARG A 156 6.04 -3.69 15.01
CA ARG A 156 5.98 -2.36 14.39
C ARG A 156 6.53 -2.34 12.96
N ALA A 157 7.51 -3.19 12.64
CA ALA A 157 8.08 -3.30 11.29
C ALA A 157 7.06 -3.73 10.22
N PHE A 158 5.97 -4.41 10.62
CA PHE A 158 4.85 -4.83 9.78
C PHE A 158 3.71 -3.81 9.74
N THR A 159 3.93 -2.61 10.27
CA THR A 159 2.99 -1.50 10.16
C THR A 159 3.60 -0.36 9.35
N ARG A 160 2.77 0.32 8.57
CA ARG A 160 3.09 1.58 7.89
C ARG A 160 1.93 2.53 8.10
N GLN A 161 2.23 3.77 8.46
CA GLN A 161 1.23 4.81 8.64
C GLN A 161 1.38 5.87 7.55
N ARG A 162 0.26 6.34 7.03
CA ARG A 162 0.20 7.53 6.19
C ARG A 162 -0.71 8.54 6.87
N SER A 163 -0.15 9.71 7.15
CA SER A 163 -0.95 10.87 7.55
C SER A 163 -1.70 11.38 6.31
N CYS A 164 -3.02 11.39 6.36
CA CYS A 164 -3.85 11.95 5.30
C CYS A 164 -4.35 13.33 5.75
N PRO A 165 -3.79 14.44 5.23
CA PRO A 165 -4.18 15.79 5.64
C PRO A 165 -5.51 16.25 5.00
N ARG A 166 -6.47 15.36 4.75
CA ARG A 166 -7.75 15.69 4.09
C ARG A 166 -8.95 15.01 4.76
N ASP A 167 -10.08 15.71 4.71
CA ASP A 167 -11.46 15.21 4.77
C ASP A 167 -11.86 14.34 5.98
N GLY A 168 -11.48 14.75 7.19
CA GLY A 168 -11.94 14.06 8.41
C GLY A 168 -11.35 12.66 8.61
N ILE A 169 -10.37 12.27 7.81
CA ILE A 169 -9.57 11.05 8.03
C ILE A 169 -8.49 11.37 9.06
N ALA A 170 -8.46 10.61 10.15
CA ALA A 170 -7.41 10.71 11.16
C ALA A 170 -6.11 10.11 10.64
N ALA A 171 -6.18 8.89 10.10
CA ALA A 171 -5.01 8.17 9.60
C ALA A 171 -5.41 7.03 8.66
N ILE A 172 -4.46 6.61 7.83
CA ILE A 172 -4.51 5.32 7.14
C ILE A 172 -3.31 4.49 7.61
N VAL A 173 -3.58 3.28 8.10
CA VAL A 173 -2.55 2.35 8.58
C VAL A 173 -2.59 1.10 7.72
N ALA A 174 -1.47 0.74 7.11
CA ALA A 174 -1.27 -0.53 6.44
C ALA A 174 -0.58 -1.51 7.38
N ILE A 175 -1.08 -2.75 7.42
CA ILE A 175 -0.62 -3.81 8.32
C ILE A 175 -0.33 -5.06 7.49
N LEU A 176 0.89 -5.61 7.59
CA LEU A 176 1.18 -6.94 7.06
C LEU A 176 0.76 -8.00 8.06
N SER A 177 0.02 -8.98 7.57
CA SER A 177 -0.43 -10.14 8.35
C SER A 177 -0.28 -11.40 7.51
N THR A 178 0.00 -12.53 8.16
CA THR A 178 -0.11 -13.82 7.49
C THR A 178 -1.57 -14.12 7.16
N ARG A 179 -1.84 -14.99 6.19
CA ARG A 179 -3.22 -15.24 5.73
C ARG A 179 -4.10 -15.87 6.81
N ASP A 180 -3.52 -16.72 7.65
CA ASP A 180 -4.16 -17.36 8.80
C ASP A 180 -4.47 -16.37 9.94
N GLU A 181 -3.63 -15.35 10.14
CA GLU A 181 -3.83 -14.33 11.18
C GLU A 181 -4.84 -13.23 10.78
N VAL A 182 -5.25 -13.13 9.51
CA VAL A 182 -6.14 -12.05 9.04
C VAL A 182 -7.42 -11.94 9.87
N SER A 183 -8.03 -13.08 10.22
CA SER A 183 -9.27 -13.11 11.00
C SER A 183 -9.06 -12.53 12.41
N THR A 184 -8.03 -13.00 13.12
CA THR A 184 -7.60 -12.48 14.42
C THR A 184 -7.28 -10.99 14.34
N MET A 185 -6.49 -10.57 13.34
CA MET A 185 -6.13 -9.17 13.15
C MET A 185 -7.39 -8.28 13.00
N ARG A 186 -8.37 -8.70 12.21
CA ARG A 186 -9.66 -7.98 12.06
C ARG A 186 -10.43 -7.87 13.38
N GLN A 187 -10.43 -8.92 14.20
CA GLN A 187 -11.07 -8.88 15.51
C GLN A 187 -10.38 -7.89 16.46
N HIS A 188 -9.05 -7.84 16.47
CA HIS A 188 -8.31 -6.84 17.24
C HIS A 188 -8.64 -5.41 16.78
N ILE A 189 -8.74 -5.19 15.47
CA ILE A 189 -9.11 -3.89 14.90
C ILE A 189 -10.54 -3.51 15.28
N SER A 190 -11.51 -4.42 15.13
CA SER A 190 -12.91 -4.19 15.52
C SER A 190 -13.02 -3.87 17.00
N SER A 191 -12.35 -4.64 17.85
CA SER A 191 -12.36 -4.43 19.30
C SER A 191 -11.79 -3.06 19.69
N PHE A 192 -10.75 -2.58 18.99
CA PHE A 192 -10.23 -1.23 19.19
C PHE A 192 -11.25 -0.16 18.76
N ALA A 193 -11.89 -0.35 17.60
CA ALA A 193 -12.89 0.56 17.08
C ALA A 193 -14.11 0.68 18.01
N GLU A 194 -14.63 -0.44 18.52
CA GLU A 194 -15.78 -0.50 19.43
C GLU A 194 -15.54 0.22 20.76
N ARG A 195 -14.29 0.23 21.23
CA ARG A 195 -13.91 0.96 22.46
C ARG A 195 -13.63 2.45 22.21
N SER A 196 -13.53 2.87 20.95
CA SER A 196 -13.19 4.25 20.63
C SER A 196 -14.43 5.13 20.56
N THR A 197 -14.36 6.28 21.21
CA THR A 197 -15.39 7.33 21.10
C THR A 197 -14.97 8.46 20.16
N GLU A 198 -13.80 8.36 19.53
CA GLU A 198 -13.20 9.43 18.73
C GLU A 198 -13.29 9.15 17.22
N ILE A 199 -13.33 7.88 16.82
CA ILE A 199 -13.17 7.44 15.44
C ILE A 199 -14.05 6.25 15.04
N VAL A 200 -14.30 6.14 13.74
CA VAL A 200 -14.79 4.94 13.05
C VAL A 200 -13.66 4.34 12.23
N MET A 201 -13.61 3.02 12.11
CA MET A 201 -12.56 2.32 11.36
C MET A 201 -13.17 1.45 10.27
N ASP A 202 -12.60 1.55 9.07
CA ASP A 202 -12.88 0.63 7.97
C ASP A 202 -11.64 -0.21 7.66
N VAL A 203 -11.82 -1.52 7.43
CA VAL A 203 -10.72 -2.44 7.13
C VAL A 203 -10.84 -3.00 5.72
N GLY A 204 -9.97 -2.54 4.83
CA GLY A 204 -9.80 -3.05 3.47
C GLY A 204 -8.81 -4.21 3.36
N GLY A 205 -8.87 -4.94 2.25
CA GLY A 205 -8.03 -6.11 1.96
C GLY A 205 -8.71 -7.44 2.30
N PRO A 206 -7.98 -8.57 2.27
CA PRO A 206 -6.52 -8.67 2.07
C PRO A 206 -6.08 -8.23 0.66
N LEU A 207 -4.95 -7.52 0.61
CA LEU A 207 -4.34 -7.00 -0.62
C LEU A 207 -2.92 -7.56 -0.78
N PRO A 208 -2.37 -7.58 -2.00
CA PRO A 208 -0.93 -7.57 -2.19
C PRO A 208 -0.27 -6.40 -1.42
N PRO A 209 1.00 -6.53 -1.02
CA PRO A 209 1.68 -5.65 -0.07
C PRO A 209 2.15 -4.31 -0.68
N PHE A 210 1.25 -3.54 -1.30
CA PHE A 210 1.55 -2.29 -2.01
C PHE A 210 2.24 -1.23 -1.14
N SER A 211 1.86 -1.09 0.14
CA SER A 211 2.41 -0.08 1.05
C SER A 211 3.79 -0.46 1.60
N PHE A 212 4.25 -1.68 1.35
CA PHE A 212 5.51 -2.22 1.85
C PHE A 212 6.56 -2.38 0.75
N VAL A 213 6.27 -1.83 -0.44
CA VAL A 213 7.16 -1.82 -1.59
C VAL A 213 7.77 -0.44 -1.79
N GLU A 214 9.10 -0.37 -1.81
CA GLU A 214 9.89 0.84 -2.06
C GLU A 214 10.61 0.79 -3.42
#